data_AF-A0A918CJ90-F1
#
_entry.id   AF-A0A918CJ90-F1
#
_cell.length_a   1.000
_cell.length_b   1.000
_cell.length_c   1.000
_cell.angle_alpha   90.00
_cell.angle_beta   90.00
_cell.angle_gamma   90.00
#
_symmetry.space_group_name_H-M   'P 1'
#
loop_
_entity.id
_entity.type
_entity.pdbx_description
1 polymer ?
#
loop_
_entity_poly.entity_id
_entity_poly.type
_entity_poly.pdbx_seq_one_letter_code
_entity_poly.pdbx_strand_id
1 'polypeptide(L)'
;MSEIPAPAALAPYATALSADVLPSRHADSELGTGRFVLLYDPSEPEQWGGRFRIVCFAQAPLETDIGLDPFLADVAWSWLVDALDARGASYVAASGTATKILSTGFGELAQQGDGAQIELRASWTPLDPRIDAHVEGWGELLCMLAGLPPRSEGVTTLLRRRNRD
;
A
#
# COMPACT_ATOMS: atom_id res chain seq x y z
N MET A 1 2.79 6.50 10.44
CA MET A 1 1.96 7.28 9.50
C MET A 1 1.98 8.73 9.93
N SER A 2 2.13 9.66 8.99
CA SER A 2 2.17 11.11 9.23
C SER A 2 1.60 11.86 8.03
N GLU A 3 1.06 13.06 8.27
CA GLU A 3 0.66 13.97 7.18
C GLU A 3 1.90 14.55 6.48
N ILE A 4 1.79 14.71 5.16
CA ILE A 4 2.82 15.29 4.30
C ILE A 4 2.19 16.36 3.39
N PRO A 5 2.98 17.28 2.81
CA PRO A 5 2.47 18.21 1.81
C PRO A 5 1.81 17.46 0.64
N ALA A 6 0.58 17.85 0.31
CA ALA A 6 -0.13 17.27 -0.83
C ALA A 6 0.50 17.70 -2.17
N PRO A 7 0.44 16.86 -3.21
CA PRO A 7 0.90 17.25 -4.54
C PRO A 7 0.18 18.51 -5.03
N ALA A 8 0.92 19.45 -5.58
CA ALA A 8 0.34 20.66 -6.16
C ALA A 8 -0.42 20.33 -7.47
N ALA A 9 -1.43 21.14 -7.77
CA ALA A 9 -2.12 21.19 -9.06
C ALA A 9 -2.93 19.94 -9.49
N LEU A 10 -3.17 18.96 -8.60
CA LEU A 10 -4.08 17.84 -8.90
C LEU A 10 -5.56 18.19 -8.65
N ALA A 11 -5.82 19.07 -7.68
CA ALA A 11 -7.16 19.46 -7.25
C ALA A 11 -7.12 20.83 -6.53
N PRO A 12 -8.26 21.54 -6.42
CA PRO A 12 -8.35 22.75 -5.61
C PRO A 12 -8.08 22.50 -4.11
N TYR A 13 -8.41 21.30 -3.63
CA TYR A 13 -8.19 20.89 -2.25
C TYR A 13 -7.59 19.49 -2.20
N ALA A 14 -6.56 19.29 -1.38
CA ALA A 14 -5.92 17.99 -1.21
C ALA A 14 -5.31 17.85 0.20
N THR A 15 -5.30 16.62 0.71
CA THR A 15 -4.48 16.20 1.86
C THR A 15 -3.71 14.94 1.50
N ALA A 16 -2.55 14.72 2.13
CA ALA A 16 -1.72 13.58 1.85
C ALA A 16 -1.10 12.98 3.11
N LEU A 17 -1.02 11.66 3.15
CA LEU A 17 -0.41 10.86 4.20
C LEU A 17 0.75 10.07 3.64
N SER A 18 1.79 9.89 4.46
CA SER A 18 2.86 8.93 4.24
C SER A 18 2.86 7.89 5.34
N ALA A 19 3.20 6.64 5.00
CA ALA A 19 3.37 5.59 5.97
C ALA A 19 4.48 4.63 5.55
N ASP A 20 5.26 4.21 6.54
CA ASP A 20 6.34 3.25 6.40
C ASP A 20 6.09 2.09 7.36
N VAL A 21 6.36 0.87 6.89
CA VAL A 21 6.29 -0.36 7.69
C VAL A 21 7.71 -0.70 8.13
N LEU A 22 7.93 -0.61 9.44
CA LEU A 22 9.22 -0.88 10.07
C LEU A 22 9.23 -2.27 10.73
N PRO A 23 10.37 -2.99 10.71
CA PRO A 23 10.53 -4.25 11.42
C PRO A 23 10.32 -4.06 12.93
N SER A 24 9.71 -5.03 13.60
CA SER A 24 9.39 -4.89 15.02
C SER A 24 10.61 -4.93 15.94
N ARG A 25 11.77 -5.49 15.53
CA ARG A 25 13.03 -5.56 16.32
C ARG A 25 14.27 -5.78 15.42
N HIS A 26 15.34 -4.99 15.62
CA HIS A 26 16.74 -5.18 15.16
C HIS A 26 17.02 -5.28 13.65
N ALA A 27 16.16 -4.74 12.78
CA ALA A 27 16.51 -4.51 11.38
C ALA A 27 16.20 -3.05 11.03
N ASP A 28 17.17 -2.36 10.43
CA ASP A 28 17.08 -0.95 10.03
C ASP A 28 16.48 -0.77 8.62
N SER A 29 15.91 -1.84 8.04
CA SER A 29 15.40 -1.82 6.66
C SER A 29 13.89 -1.67 6.65
N GLU A 30 13.40 -0.65 5.92
CA GLU A 30 11.98 -0.44 5.64
C GLU A 30 11.41 -1.65 4.86
N LEU A 31 10.30 -2.20 5.34
CA LEU A 31 9.63 -3.36 4.72
C LEU A 31 8.56 -2.93 3.70
N GLY A 32 8.17 -1.66 3.72
CA GLY A 32 7.26 -1.09 2.75
C GLY A 32 7.00 0.38 3.05
N THR A 33 6.72 1.15 2.01
CA THR A 33 6.39 2.57 2.10
C THR A 33 5.19 2.87 1.22
N GLY A 34 4.42 3.89 1.58
CA GLY A 34 3.30 4.32 0.77
C GLY A 34 2.97 5.78 0.95
N ARG A 35 2.20 6.27 -0.03
CA ARG A 35 1.53 7.57 0.03
C ARG A 35 0.04 7.41 -0.26
N PHE A 36 -0.77 8.16 0.44
CA PHE A 36 -2.21 8.25 0.23
C PHE A 36 -2.56 9.73 0.04
N VAL A 37 -3.25 10.06 -1.04
CA VAL A 37 -3.65 11.43 -1.35
C VAL A 37 -5.16 11.45 -1.54
N LEU A 38 -5.85 12.25 -0.72
CA LEU A 38 -7.26 12.56 -0.91
C LEU A 38 -7.36 13.88 -1.66
N LEU A 39 -8.01 13.84 -2.82
CA LEU A 39 -8.31 14.99 -3.66
C LEU A 39 -9.79 15.34 -3.54
N TYR A 40 -10.09 16.62 -3.56
CA TYR A 40 -11.45 17.14 -3.61
C TYR A 40 -11.56 18.28 -4.61
N ASP A 41 -12.53 18.17 -5.52
CA ASP A 41 -12.85 19.18 -6.51
C ASP A 41 -14.39 19.35 -6.59
N PRO A 42 -14.92 20.54 -6.24
CA PRO A 42 -16.35 20.79 -6.29
C PRO A 42 -16.93 20.81 -7.71
N SER A 43 -16.10 20.86 -8.76
CA SER A 43 -16.54 20.82 -10.16
C SER A 43 -16.90 19.42 -10.66
N GLU A 44 -16.63 18.37 -9.88
CA GLU A 44 -16.88 16.96 -10.24
C GLU A 44 -16.26 16.56 -11.58
N PRO A 45 -14.91 16.52 -11.69
CA PRO A 45 -14.25 16.09 -12.91
C PRO A 45 -14.77 14.73 -13.38
N GLU A 46 -15.21 14.63 -14.64
CA GLU A 46 -15.85 13.43 -15.18
C GLU A 46 -15.01 12.17 -14.97
N GLN A 47 -13.69 12.28 -15.16
CA GLN A 47 -12.71 11.20 -14.96
C GLN A 47 -12.62 10.68 -13.51
N TRP A 48 -13.14 11.41 -12.54
CA TRP A 48 -13.21 10.97 -11.14
C TRP A 48 -14.51 10.25 -10.84
N GLY A 49 -15.59 10.47 -11.60
CA GLY A 49 -16.90 9.89 -11.25
C GLY A 49 -17.41 10.34 -9.88
N GLY A 50 -17.04 11.55 -9.44
CA GLY A 50 -17.45 12.15 -8.17
C GLY A 50 -16.59 13.34 -7.74
N ARG A 51 -16.94 13.98 -6.61
CA ARG A 51 -16.22 15.14 -6.05
C ARG A 51 -14.87 14.78 -5.42
N PHE A 52 -14.72 13.53 -5.00
CA PHE A 52 -13.53 13.04 -4.32
C PHE A 52 -12.79 12.03 -5.19
N ARG A 53 -11.46 12.04 -5.09
CA ARG A 53 -10.62 11.00 -5.69
C ARG A 53 -9.48 10.69 -4.73
N ILE A 54 -9.31 9.41 -4.44
CA ILE A 54 -8.12 8.93 -3.75
C ILE A 54 -7.10 8.47 -4.78
N VAL A 55 -5.85 8.84 -4.57
CA VAL A 55 -4.70 8.31 -5.29
C VAL A 55 -3.75 7.73 -4.26
N CYS A 56 -3.34 6.48 -4.42
CA CYS A 56 -2.37 5.85 -3.55
C CYS A 56 -1.18 5.28 -4.31
N PHE A 57 -0.07 5.24 -3.59
CA PHE A 57 1.17 4.59 -3.96
C PHE A 57 1.56 3.67 -2.81
N ALA A 58 2.03 2.47 -3.14
CA ALA A 58 2.59 1.53 -2.19
C ALA A 58 3.75 0.79 -2.83
N GLN A 59 4.82 0.57 -2.09
CA GLN A 59 6.02 -0.09 -2.58
C GLN A 59 6.62 -0.95 -1.47
N ALA A 60 7.11 -2.14 -1.83
CA ALA A 60 7.83 -3.00 -0.91
C ALA A 60 8.94 -3.79 -1.64
N PRO A 61 10.11 -4.00 -0.99
CA PRO A 61 11.11 -4.96 -1.48
C PRO A 61 10.54 -6.38 -1.42
N LEU A 62 11.02 -7.25 -2.31
CA LEU A 62 10.62 -8.65 -2.38
C LEU A 62 11.83 -9.57 -2.46
N GLU A 63 11.63 -10.81 -2.04
CA GLU A 63 12.54 -11.90 -2.42
C GLU A 63 12.44 -12.14 -3.93
N THR A 64 13.58 -12.43 -4.58
CA THR A 64 13.68 -12.50 -6.04
C THR A 64 12.79 -13.59 -6.65
N ASP A 65 12.64 -14.72 -5.97
CA ASP A 65 11.76 -15.81 -6.38
C ASP A 65 10.28 -15.43 -6.33
N ILE A 66 9.85 -14.68 -5.31
CA ILE A 66 8.51 -14.09 -5.24
C ILE A 66 8.30 -13.08 -6.38
N GLY A 67 9.30 -12.25 -6.67
CA GLY A 67 9.25 -11.29 -7.78
C GLY A 67 9.03 -11.93 -9.17
N LEU A 68 9.43 -13.19 -9.33
CA LEU A 68 9.24 -13.97 -10.56
C LEU A 68 7.85 -14.60 -10.67
N ASP A 69 7.04 -14.61 -9.60
CA ASP A 69 5.69 -15.16 -9.62
C ASP A 69 4.80 -14.40 -10.65
N PRO A 70 4.20 -15.10 -11.65
CA PRO A 70 3.33 -14.47 -12.63
C PRO A 70 2.08 -13.82 -12.00
N PHE A 71 1.59 -14.31 -10.86
CA PHE A 71 0.33 -13.87 -10.23
C PHE A 71 0.50 -12.74 -9.21
N LEU A 72 1.74 -12.39 -8.85
CA LEU A 72 2.02 -11.39 -7.81
C LEU A 72 1.30 -10.05 -8.05
N ALA A 73 1.16 -9.62 -9.31
CA ALA A 73 0.46 -8.37 -9.65
C ALA A 73 -1.04 -8.45 -9.35
N ASP A 74 -1.69 -9.57 -9.71
CA ASP A 74 -3.11 -9.82 -9.45
C ASP A 74 -3.36 -9.96 -7.94
N VAL A 75 -2.45 -10.63 -7.23
CA VAL A 75 -2.51 -10.78 -5.77
C VAL A 75 -2.38 -9.42 -5.07
N ALA A 76 -1.40 -8.59 -5.45
CA ALA A 76 -1.24 -7.25 -4.87
C ALA A 76 -2.46 -6.36 -5.13
N TRP A 77 -3.11 -6.47 -6.30
CA TRP A 77 -4.36 -5.79 -6.57
C TRP A 77 -5.50 -6.31 -5.70
N SER A 78 -5.66 -7.63 -5.58
CA SER A 78 -6.70 -8.23 -4.73
C SER A 78 -6.57 -7.81 -3.27
N TRP A 79 -5.35 -7.70 -2.74
CA TRP A 79 -5.09 -7.21 -1.40
C TRP A 79 -5.60 -5.79 -1.15
N LEU A 80 -5.51 -4.89 -2.13
CA LEU A 80 -6.09 -3.55 -1.99
C LEU A 80 -7.61 -3.63 -1.90
N VAL A 81 -8.23 -4.37 -2.82
CA VAL A 81 -9.70 -4.52 -2.90
C VAL A 81 -10.23 -5.17 -1.61
N ASP A 82 -9.66 -6.30 -1.22
CA ASP A 82 -10.05 -7.04 -0.02
C ASP A 82 -9.87 -6.20 1.24
N ALA A 83 -8.78 -5.43 1.35
CA ALA A 83 -8.54 -4.56 2.50
C ALA A 83 -9.55 -3.40 2.57
N LEU A 84 -9.91 -2.80 1.43
CA LEU A 84 -10.97 -1.77 1.39
C LEU A 84 -12.32 -2.36 1.79
N ASP A 85 -12.66 -3.53 1.26
CA ASP A 85 -13.93 -4.20 1.51
C ASP A 85 -14.04 -4.67 2.98
N ALA A 86 -12.97 -5.23 3.54
CA ALA A 86 -12.92 -5.66 4.94
C ALA A 86 -13.09 -4.50 5.93
N ARG A 87 -12.65 -3.28 5.56
CA ARG A 87 -12.87 -2.06 6.33
C ARG A 87 -14.23 -1.41 6.09
N GLY A 88 -15.02 -1.97 5.17
CA GLY A 88 -16.33 -1.43 4.79
C GLY A 88 -16.24 -0.10 4.05
N ALA A 89 -15.15 0.13 3.31
CA ALA A 89 -14.97 1.33 2.51
C ALA A 89 -15.94 1.32 1.31
N SER A 90 -16.68 2.41 1.11
CA SER A 90 -17.62 2.52 -0.01
C SER A 90 -16.98 3.30 -1.16
N TYR A 91 -16.77 2.65 -2.31
CA TYR A 91 -16.07 3.26 -3.44
C TYR A 91 -16.58 2.79 -4.80
N VAL A 92 -16.22 3.56 -5.84
CA VAL A 92 -16.38 3.21 -7.26
C VAL A 92 -15.12 3.55 -8.04
N ALA A 93 -15.11 3.15 -9.31
CA ALA A 93 -14.07 3.51 -10.28
C ALA A 93 -12.63 3.22 -9.78
N ALA A 94 -12.47 2.08 -9.10
CA ALA A 94 -11.16 1.57 -8.72
C ALA A 94 -10.36 1.19 -9.96
N SER A 95 -9.12 1.65 -10.00
CA SER A 95 -8.21 1.45 -11.12
C SER A 95 -6.77 1.54 -10.63
N GLY A 96 -5.85 0.86 -11.29
CA GLY A 96 -4.45 0.93 -10.92
C GLY A 96 -3.53 0.06 -11.76
N THR A 97 -2.28 0.05 -11.36
CA THR A 97 -1.20 -0.76 -11.93
C THR A 97 -0.36 -1.34 -10.82
N ALA A 98 -0.04 -2.63 -10.92
CA ALA A 98 0.98 -3.30 -10.11
C ALA A 98 2.20 -3.58 -11.01
N THR A 99 3.35 -3.05 -10.63
CA THR A 99 4.60 -3.13 -11.39
C THR A 99 5.63 -3.93 -10.61
N LYS A 100 6.14 -4.99 -11.23
CA LYS A 100 7.26 -5.78 -10.71
C LYS A 100 8.56 -5.26 -11.30
N ILE A 101 9.53 -4.98 -10.44
CA ILE A 101 10.87 -4.57 -10.84
C ILE A 101 11.81 -5.71 -10.46
N LEU A 102 12.54 -6.22 -11.44
CA LEU A 102 13.58 -7.22 -11.26
C LEU A 102 14.90 -6.60 -11.68
N SER A 103 15.91 -6.71 -10.83
CA SER A 103 17.26 -6.22 -11.10
C SER A 103 18.26 -7.35 -10.97
N THR A 104 19.26 -7.35 -11.85
CA THR A 104 20.44 -8.22 -11.76
C THR A 104 21.68 -7.36 -11.67
N GLY A 105 22.47 -7.56 -10.62
CA GLY A 105 23.73 -6.88 -10.42
C GLY A 105 24.81 -7.35 -11.41
N PHE A 106 25.48 -6.40 -12.07
CA PHE A 106 26.65 -6.65 -12.91
C PHE A 106 27.81 -5.75 -12.49
N GLY A 107 29.05 -6.15 -12.80
CA GLY A 107 30.25 -5.36 -12.48
C GLY A 107 30.40 -5.13 -10.97
N GLU A 108 30.53 -3.87 -10.54
CA GLU A 108 30.65 -3.51 -9.12
C GLU A 108 29.41 -3.90 -8.29
N LEU A 109 28.23 -3.99 -8.92
CA LEU A 109 26.98 -4.38 -8.26
C LEU A 109 26.80 -5.91 -8.21
N ALA A 110 27.70 -6.69 -8.82
CA ALA A 110 27.59 -8.15 -8.82
C ALA A 110 27.61 -8.74 -7.40
N GLN A 111 28.28 -8.07 -6.45
CA GLN A 111 28.29 -8.50 -5.04
C GLN A 111 26.94 -8.27 -4.33
N GLN A 112 26.09 -7.38 -4.85
CA GLN A 112 24.76 -7.12 -4.30
C GLN A 112 23.72 -8.15 -4.76
N GLY A 113 24.00 -8.91 -5.83
CA GLY A 113 23.13 -9.97 -6.34
C GLY A 113 21.93 -9.47 -7.13
N ASP A 114 20.91 -10.33 -7.24
CA ASP A 114 19.62 -9.99 -7.84
C ASP A 114 18.69 -9.35 -6.80
N GLY A 115 17.80 -8.46 -7.26
CA GLY A 115 16.80 -7.81 -6.42
C GLY A 115 15.41 -7.83 -7.06
N ALA A 116 14.39 -7.74 -6.21
CA ALA A 116 13.00 -7.61 -6.63
C ALA A 116 12.25 -6.57 -5.80
N GLN A 117 11.27 -5.92 -6.44
CA GLN A 117 10.39 -4.95 -5.80
C GLN A 117 9.01 -4.97 -6.46
N ILE A 118 7.96 -4.71 -5.68
CA ILE A 118 6.62 -4.45 -6.17
C ILE A 118 6.25 -2.99 -5.91
N GLU A 119 5.60 -2.38 -6.89
CA GLU A 119 5.02 -1.04 -6.79
C GLU A 119 3.54 -1.11 -7.20
N LEU A 120 2.64 -0.67 -6.33
CA LEU A 120 1.22 -0.48 -6.63
C LEU A 120 0.91 1.01 -6.71
N ARG A 121 0.32 1.42 -7.84
CA ARG A 121 -0.34 2.73 -8.00
C ARG A 121 -1.81 2.49 -8.23
N ALA A 122 -2.65 3.08 -7.39
CA ALA A 122 -4.10 2.90 -7.53
C ALA A 122 -4.84 4.21 -7.30
N SER A 123 -6.07 4.26 -7.78
CA SER A 123 -7.00 5.34 -7.50
C SER A 123 -8.44 4.85 -7.54
N TRP A 124 -9.27 5.44 -6.70
CA TRP A 124 -10.70 5.13 -6.58
C TRP A 124 -11.46 6.36 -6.07
N THR A 125 -12.77 6.30 -6.14
CA THR A 125 -13.67 7.41 -5.78
C THR A 125 -14.50 7.01 -4.57
N PRO A 126 -14.28 7.64 -3.41
CA PRO A 126 -15.15 7.46 -2.24
C PRO A 126 -16.60 7.83 -2.55
N LEU A 127 -17.54 7.01 -2.09
CA LEU A 127 -18.97 7.28 -2.20
C LEU A 127 -19.56 7.92 -0.95
N ASP A 128 -18.84 7.89 0.17
CA ASP A 128 -19.29 8.48 1.43
C ASP A 128 -18.14 9.24 2.13
N PRO A 129 -18.44 10.05 3.17
CA PRO A 129 -17.43 10.83 3.87
C PRO A 129 -16.51 10.04 4.82
N ARG A 130 -16.67 8.72 4.98
CA ARG A 130 -15.88 7.89 5.90
C ARG A 130 -14.53 7.53 5.31
N ILE A 131 -13.66 8.54 5.23
CA ILE A 131 -12.30 8.41 4.70
C ILE A 131 -11.41 7.50 5.56
N ASP A 132 -11.72 7.36 6.85
CA ASP A 132 -11.04 6.47 7.79
C ASP A 132 -10.97 5.02 7.28
N ALA A 133 -12.08 4.47 6.77
CA ALA A 133 -12.10 3.11 6.22
C ALA A 133 -11.15 2.94 5.02
N HIS A 134 -11.03 3.97 4.17
CA HIS A 134 -10.10 3.95 3.03
C HIS A 134 -8.63 4.04 3.46
N VAL A 135 -8.33 4.87 4.47
CA VAL A 135 -6.97 5.01 5.02
C VAL A 135 -6.55 3.73 5.73
N GLU A 136 -7.46 3.11 6.49
CA GLU A 136 -7.20 1.82 7.16
C GLU A 136 -6.96 0.69 6.15
N GLY A 137 -7.79 0.60 5.09
CA GLY A 137 -7.61 -0.40 4.04
C GLY A 137 -6.28 -0.24 3.31
N TRP A 138 -5.89 1.00 2.99
CA TRP A 138 -4.56 1.28 2.44
C TRP A 138 -3.42 0.93 3.42
N GLY A 139 -3.58 1.21 4.71
CA GLY A 139 -2.58 0.83 5.72
C GLY A 139 -2.43 -0.69 5.86
N GLU A 140 -3.52 -1.43 5.71
CA GLU A 140 -3.53 -2.90 5.71
C GLU A 140 -2.84 -3.48 4.45
N LEU A 141 -3.09 -2.89 3.28
CA LEU A 141 -2.32 -3.18 2.07
C LEU A 141 -0.81 -3.02 2.30
N LEU A 142 -0.38 -1.91 2.91
CA LEU A 142 1.05 -1.70 3.19
C LEU A 142 1.64 -2.78 4.10
N CYS A 143 0.88 -3.21 5.11
CA CYS A 143 1.30 -4.31 5.97
C CYS A 143 1.46 -5.61 5.17
N MET A 144 0.50 -5.96 4.31
CA MET A 144 0.55 -7.18 3.49
C MET A 144 1.69 -7.17 2.47
N LEU A 145 1.90 -6.04 1.78
CA LEU A 145 3.05 -5.87 0.86
C LEU A 145 4.40 -6.01 1.60
N ALA A 146 4.46 -5.58 2.85
CA ALA A 146 5.61 -5.74 3.74
C ALA A 146 5.75 -7.15 4.35
N GLY A 147 4.92 -8.12 3.93
CA GLY A 147 4.96 -9.50 4.41
C GLY A 147 4.32 -9.72 5.79
N LEU A 148 3.63 -8.72 6.35
CA LEU A 148 2.87 -8.89 7.58
C LEU A 148 1.53 -9.57 7.28
N PRO A 149 1.09 -10.52 8.11
CA PRO A 149 -0.21 -11.15 7.90
C PRO A 149 -1.34 -10.11 8.01
N PRO A 150 -2.44 -10.28 7.25
CA PRO A 150 -3.61 -9.41 7.37
C PRO A 150 -4.14 -9.45 8.80
N ARG A 151 -4.68 -8.31 9.26
CA ARG A 151 -5.21 -8.21 10.62
C ARG A 151 -6.57 -8.88 10.65
N SER A 152 -6.59 -10.19 10.88
CA SER A 152 -7.84 -10.89 11.16
C SER A 152 -8.54 -10.27 12.37
N GLU A 153 -9.82 -9.96 12.24
CA GLU A 153 -10.68 -9.70 13.39
C GLU A 153 -10.70 -10.97 14.27
N GLY A 154 -9.94 -10.97 15.37
CA GLY A 154 -10.06 -11.96 16.44
C GLY A 154 -8.86 -12.88 16.71
N VAL A 155 -7.74 -12.80 15.99
CA VAL A 155 -6.55 -13.61 16.36
C VAL A 155 -5.61 -12.81 17.26
N THR A 156 -5.70 -13.04 18.57
CA THR A 156 -4.69 -12.60 19.52
C THR A 156 -3.41 -13.42 19.26
N THR A 157 -2.30 -12.74 18.94
CA THR A 157 -1.00 -13.40 18.82
C THR A 157 -0.63 -14.00 20.19
N LEU A 158 -0.68 -15.32 20.30
CA LEU A 158 -0.25 -16.03 21.51
C LEU A 158 1.26 -15.84 21.68
N LEU A 159 1.65 -14.93 22.55
CA LEU A 159 3.05 -14.76 22.97
C LEU A 159 3.51 -16.08 23.60
N ARG A 160 4.41 -16.80 22.90
CA ARG A 160 5.07 -18.00 23.42
C ARG A 160 5.93 -17.60 24.61
N ARG A 161 5.41 -17.81 25.83
CA ARG A 161 6.15 -17.62 27.08
C ARG A 161 7.30 -18.65 27.11
N ARG A 162 8.54 -18.21 26.88
CA ARG A 162 9.73 -19.02 27.20
C ARG A 162 9.83 -19.09 28.71
N ASN A 163 9.48 -20.23 29.28
CA ASN A 163 9.90 -20.58 30.64
C ASN A 163 11.43 -20.65 30.63
N ARG A 164 12.04 -19.90 31.54
CA ARG A 164 13.45 -20.02 31.91
C ARG A 164 13.50 -21.04 33.03
N ASP A 165 14.15 -22.16 32.76
CA ASP A 165 14.76 -23.00 33.81
C ASP A 165 16.12 -22.40 34.19
#